data_AF-A0A6C0AQY6-F1
#
_entry.id   AF-A0A6C0AQY6-F1
#
_cell.length_a   1.000
_cell.length_b   1.000
_cell.length_c   1.000
_cell.angle_alpha   90.00
_cell.angle_beta   90.00
_cell.angle_gamma   90.00
#
_symmetry.space_group_name_H-M   'P 1'
#
loop_
_entity.id
_entity.type
_entity.pdbx_description
1 polymer ?
#
loop_
_entity_poly.entity_id
_entity_poly.type
_entity_poly.pdbx_seq_one_letter_code
_entity_poly.pdbx_strand_id
1 'polypeptide(L)'
;MGIDLYCIEQTFSCSYTYWHNIRNSVIKATFTYISIEINSDKITDNNEVIYVNDLKNIIDQIERQTKDGNYLGHFVKMCHSIPNINCLIYFGLEGLASFCNKNDCEGFYSVADSYSICELFKTIKPYLVKNMEVIESNDNHIYCSIEKLEKVFEESFEKRTNITIT
;
A
#
# COMPACT_ATOMS: atom_id res chain seq x y z
N MET A 1 -10.19 0.10 21.12
CA MET A 1 -8.78 0.37 20.75
C MET A 1 -8.73 0.59 19.24
N GLY A 2 -7.96 1.56 18.79
CA GLY A 2 -7.92 2.01 17.40
C GLY A 2 -6.50 2.35 16.98
N ILE A 3 -6.38 2.93 15.79
CA ILE A 3 -5.14 3.43 15.23
C ILE A 3 -5.17 4.93 15.29
N ASP A 4 -4.11 5.51 15.83
CA ASP A 4 -3.86 6.92 15.77
C ASP A 4 -2.46 7.17 15.19
N LEU A 5 -2.41 7.88 14.07
CA LEU A 5 -1.19 8.34 13.42
C LEU A 5 -1.10 9.85 13.62
N TYR A 6 0.03 10.30 14.17
CA TYR A 6 0.30 11.69 14.43
C TYR A 6 1.63 12.08 13.77
N CYS A 7 1.60 13.13 12.96
CA CYS A 7 2.77 13.86 12.55
C CYS A 7 2.46 15.33 12.80
N ILE A 8 3.23 16.04 13.62
CA ILE A 8 3.11 17.48 13.95
C ILE A 8 1.70 18.10 13.76
N GLU A 9 1.34 18.51 12.54
CA GLU A 9 0.07 19.18 12.21
C GLU A 9 -1.01 18.24 11.63
N GLN A 10 -0.63 17.08 11.11
CA GLN A 10 -1.51 16.08 10.54
C GLN A 10 -1.81 14.92 11.50
N THR A 11 -3.09 14.60 11.61
CA THR A 11 -3.56 13.48 12.43
C THR A 11 -4.54 12.60 11.66
N PHE A 12 -4.40 11.29 11.80
CA PHE A 12 -5.34 10.32 11.29
C PHE A 12 -5.70 9.32 12.39
N SER A 13 -7.00 9.17 12.66
CA SER A 13 -7.51 8.24 13.68
C SER A 13 -8.65 7.39 13.12
N CYS A 14 -8.64 6.09 13.43
CA CYS A 14 -9.74 5.20 13.07
C CYS A 14 -9.78 3.91 13.92
N SER A 15 -10.82 3.09 13.74
CA SER A 15 -10.90 1.76 14.36
C SER A 15 -9.99 0.76 13.66
N TYR A 16 -9.57 -0.32 14.34
CA TYR A 16 -8.76 -1.38 13.72
C TYR A 16 -9.45 -2.04 12.53
N THR A 17 -10.76 -2.26 12.61
CA THR A 17 -11.54 -2.79 11.49
C THR A 17 -11.47 -1.86 10.29
N TYR A 18 -11.57 -0.55 10.51
CA TYR A 18 -11.49 0.41 9.42
C TYR A 18 -10.07 0.50 8.84
N TRP A 19 -9.05 0.48 9.69
CA TRP A 19 -7.65 0.42 9.27
C TRP A 19 -7.34 -0.84 8.45
N HIS A 20 -7.87 -1.99 8.86
CA HIS A 20 -7.79 -3.24 8.11
C HIS A 20 -8.44 -3.12 6.72
N ASN A 21 -9.62 -2.47 6.64
CA ASN A 21 -10.30 -2.24 5.37
C ASN A 21 -9.50 -1.31 4.44
N ILE A 22 -8.88 -0.25 4.97
CA ILE A 22 -7.98 0.62 4.19
C ILE A 22 -6.84 -0.20 3.61
N ARG A 23 -6.16 -1.01 4.42
CA ARG A 23 -5.05 -1.87 3.97
C ARG A 23 -5.49 -2.85 2.88
N ASN A 24 -6.63 -3.51 3.04
CA ASN A 24 -7.17 -4.39 2.01
C ASN A 24 -7.48 -3.64 0.70
N SER A 25 -8.04 -2.42 0.77
CA SER A 25 -8.32 -1.62 -0.42
C SER A 25 -7.05 -1.18 -1.13
N VAL A 26 -6.01 -0.80 -0.39
CA VAL A 26 -4.69 -0.47 -0.95
C VAL A 26 -4.06 -1.70 -1.64
N ILE A 27 -4.13 -2.89 -1.03
CA ILE A 27 -3.67 -4.14 -1.65
C ILE A 27 -4.42 -4.41 -2.96
N LYS A 28 -5.76 -4.36 -2.94
CA LYS A 28 -6.59 -4.62 -4.13
C LYS A 28 -6.32 -3.64 -5.27
N ALA A 29 -6.20 -2.34 -4.96
CA ALA A 29 -5.87 -1.33 -5.94
C ALA A 29 -4.47 -1.57 -6.54
N THR A 30 -3.52 -2.00 -5.71
CA THR A 30 -2.17 -2.36 -6.19
C THR A 30 -2.21 -3.57 -7.11
N PHE A 31 -2.97 -4.63 -6.78
CA PHE A 31 -3.12 -5.80 -7.64
C PHE A 31 -3.80 -5.46 -8.97
N THR A 32 -4.78 -4.55 -8.93
CA THR A 32 -5.45 -4.02 -10.12
C THR A 32 -4.46 -3.24 -11.00
N TYR A 33 -3.67 -2.35 -10.40
CA TYR A 33 -2.59 -1.63 -11.08
C TYR A 33 -1.61 -2.61 -11.77
N ILE A 34 -1.11 -3.60 -11.03
CA ILE A 34 -0.17 -4.59 -11.57
C ILE A 34 -0.79 -5.33 -12.76
N SER A 35 -2.04 -5.76 -12.65
CA SER A 35 -2.72 -6.53 -13.69
C SER A 35 -2.95 -5.72 -14.98
N ILE A 36 -3.16 -4.41 -14.87
CA ILE A 36 -3.44 -3.52 -16.01
C ILE A 36 -2.16 -2.97 -16.62
N GLU A 37 -1.25 -2.45 -15.80
CA GLU A 37 -0.09 -1.69 -16.26
C GLU A 37 1.16 -2.55 -16.44
N ILE A 38 1.35 -3.57 -15.61
CA ILE A 38 2.52 -4.46 -15.66
C ILE A 38 2.20 -5.67 -16.56
N ASN A 39 2.22 -5.43 -17.87
CA ASN A 39 2.00 -6.48 -18.86
C ASN A 39 3.32 -7.03 -19.43
N SER A 40 3.49 -8.35 -19.33
CA SER A 40 4.60 -9.13 -19.87
C SER A 40 4.80 -8.92 -21.37
N ASP A 41 3.73 -8.65 -22.12
CA ASP A 41 3.78 -8.57 -23.58
C ASP A 41 4.55 -7.35 -24.11
N LYS A 42 4.83 -6.36 -23.26
CA LYS A 42 5.59 -5.15 -23.62
C LYS A 42 7.05 -5.19 -23.15
N ILE A 43 7.43 -6.23 -22.42
CA ILE A 43 8.74 -6.34 -21.80
C ILE A 43 9.66 -7.16 -22.70
N THR A 44 10.85 -6.61 -22.96
CA THR A 44 11.86 -7.26 -23.82
C THR A 44 13.05 -7.82 -23.02
N ASP A 45 13.20 -7.43 -21.75
CA ASP A 45 14.21 -7.99 -20.84
C ASP A 45 13.71 -9.27 -20.19
N ASN A 46 14.43 -10.38 -20.42
CA ASN A 46 14.12 -11.69 -19.84
C ASN A 46 14.08 -11.67 -18.29
N ASN A 47 14.91 -10.85 -17.63
CA ASN A 47 14.91 -10.77 -16.17
C ASN A 47 13.62 -10.10 -15.66
N GLU A 48 13.19 -9.04 -16.35
CA GLU A 48 11.96 -8.33 -16.03
C GLU A 48 10.73 -9.24 -16.26
N VAL A 49 10.73 -10.07 -17.31
CA VAL A 49 9.69 -11.10 -17.53
C VAL A 49 9.59 -12.07 -16.35
N ILE A 50 10.72 -12.52 -15.80
CA ILE A 50 10.73 -13.41 -14.61
C ILE A 50 10.07 -12.70 -13.43
N TYR A 51 10.47 -11.46 -13.12
CA TYR A 51 9.88 -10.69 -12.03
C TYR A 51 8.38 -10.43 -12.22
N VAL A 52 7.92 -10.13 -13.44
CA VAL A 52 6.48 -9.96 -13.71
C VAL A 52 5.71 -11.26 -13.47
N ASN A 53 6.25 -12.39 -13.92
CA ASN A 53 5.61 -13.69 -13.71
C ASN A 53 5.56 -14.06 -12.23
N ASP A 54 6.63 -13.81 -11.49
CA ASP A 54 6.67 -14.01 -10.04
C ASP A 54 5.64 -13.13 -9.33
N LEU A 55 5.54 -11.85 -9.69
CA LEU A 55 4.56 -10.93 -9.13
C LEU A 55 3.12 -11.37 -9.40
N LYS A 56 2.82 -11.78 -10.64
CA LYS A 56 1.50 -12.29 -11.02
C LYS A 56 1.17 -13.58 -10.28
N ASN A 57 2.12 -14.51 -10.17
CA ASN A 57 1.95 -15.75 -9.42
C ASN A 57 1.67 -15.48 -7.94
N ILE A 58 2.33 -14.49 -7.34
CA ILE A 58 2.10 -14.06 -5.97
C ILE A 58 0.66 -13.54 -5.79
N ILE A 59 0.22 -12.66 -6.69
CA ILE A 59 -1.15 -12.10 -6.68
C ILE A 59 -2.17 -13.23 -6.78
N ASP A 60 -2.03 -14.09 -7.78
CA ASP A 60 -2.90 -15.25 -8.01
C ASP A 60 -3.01 -16.13 -6.76
N GLN A 61 -1.90 -16.39 -6.08
CA GLN A 61 -1.89 -17.18 -4.85
C GLN A 61 -2.66 -16.49 -3.73
N ILE A 62 -2.48 -15.19 -3.54
CA ILE A 62 -3.20 -14.41 -2.53
C ILE A 62 -4.69 -14.40 -2.84
N GLU A 63 -5.08 -14.12 -4.09
CA GLU A 63 -6.49 -14.08 -4.52
C GLU A 63 -7.18 -15.43 -4.34
N ARG A 64 -6.53 -16.54 -4.72
CA ARG A 64 -7.08 -17.90 -4.54
C ARG A 64 -7.22 -18.30 -3.07
N GLN A 65 -6.32 -17.83 -2.21
CA GLN A 65 -6.37 -18.11 -0.77
C GLN A 65 -7.40 -17.24 -0.04
N THR A 66 -7.68 -16.06 -0.56
CA THR A 66 -8.57 -15.07 0.07
C THR A 66 -10.03 -15.36 -0.25
N LYS A 67 -10.63 -16.34 0.46
CA LYS A 67 -12.05 -16.68 0.32
C LYS A 67 -12.99 -15.79 1.12
N ASP A 68 -12.45 -15.10 2.11
CA ASP A 68 -13.14 -14.31 3.14
C ASP A 68 -12.85 -12.80 3.06
N GLY A 69 -12.08 -12.37 2.06
CA GLY A 69 -11.72 -10.96 1.86
C GLY A 69 -10.55 -10.47 2.72
N ASN A 70 -9.87 -11.36 3.46
CA ASN A 70 -8.69 -11.04 4.26
C ASN A 70 -7.39 -11.01 3.43
N TYR A 71 -7.28 -10.06 2.51
CA TYR A 71 -6.07 -9.89 1.68
C TYR A 71 -4.82 -9.59 2.52
N LEU A 72 -4.98 -8.80 3.59
CA LEU A 72 -3.89 -8.37 4.45
C LEU A 72 -3.13 -9.54 5.08
N GLY A 73 -3.83 -10.51 5.68
CA GLY A 73 -3.16 -11.63 6.34
C GLY A 73 -2.31 -12.47 5.38
N HIS A 74 -2.83 -12.74 4.19
CA HIS A 74 -2.10 -13.47 3.15
C HIS A 74 -0.94 -12.66 2.58
N PHE A 75 -1.13 -11.36 2.37
CA PHE A 75 -0.08 -10.46 1.89
C PHE A 75 1.08 -10.32 2.87
N VAL A 76 0.80 -10.10 4.17
CA VAL A 76 1.84 -10.01 5.22
C VAL A 76 2.64 -11.31 5.30
N LYS A 77 1.97 -12.47 5.25
CA LYS A 77 2.64 -13.77 5.23
C LYS A 77 3.56 -13.93 4.01
N MET A 78 3.14 -13.43 2.86
CA MET A 78 3.90 -13.45 1.61
C MET A 78 5.15 -12.57 1.70
N CYS A 79 5.05 -11.42 2.39
CA CYS A 79 6.15 -10.49 2.63
C CYS A 79 7.29 -11.06 3.50
N HIS A 80 7.09 -12.19 4.19
CA HIS A 80 8.18 -12.87 4.90
C HIS A 80 9.22 -13.52 3.96
N SER A 81 8.92 -13.62 2.67
CA SER A 81 9.85 -14.12 1.65
C SER A 81 10.64 -12.95 1.05
N ILE A 82 11.97 -12.96 1.21
CA ILE A 82 12.88 -11.97 0.62
C ILE A 82 12.70 -11.83 -0.91
N PRO A 83 12.61 -12.93 -1.70
CA PRO A 83 12.32 -12.83 -3.13
C PRO A 83 11.08 -12.00 -3.47
N ASN A 84 10.02 -12.13 -2.68
CA ASN A 84 8.77 -11.43 -2.95
C ASN A 84 8.89 -9.93 -2.64
N ILE A 85 9.57 -9.57 -1.55
CA ILE A 85 9.88 -8.18 -1.24
C ILE A 85 10.76 -7.56 -2.32
N ASN A 86 11.78 -8.27 -2.79
CA ASN A 86 12.64 -7.79 -3.89
C ASN A 86 11.85 -7.55 -5.17
N CYS A 87 10.86 -8.41 -5.46
CA CYS A 87 9.95 -8.22 -6.59
C CYS A 87 9.12 -6.93 -6.45
N LEU A 88 8.56 -6.67 -5.26
CA LEU A 88 7.86 -5.41 -5.00
C LEU A 88 8.77 -4.19 -5.16
N ILE A 89 9.98 -4.24 -4.61
CA ILE A 89 10.99 -3.17 -4.73
C ILE A 89 11.34 -2.91 -6.20
N TYR A 90 11.54 -3.97 -6.99
CA TYR A 90 11.90 -3.85 -8.40
C TYR A 90 10.87 -3.02 -9.20
N PHE A 91 9.58 -3.17 -8.88
CA PHE A 91 8.49 -2.42 -9.50
C PHE A 91 8.10 -1.13 -8.76
N GLY A 92 8.86 -0.71 -7.75
CA GLY A 92 8.56 0.50 -6.96
C GLY A 92 7.30 0.39 -6.09
N LEU A 93 6.98 -0.82 -5.63
CA LEU A 93 5.80 -1.15 -4.83
C LEU A 93 6.14 -1.49 -3.37
N GLU A 94 7.36 -1.19 -2.92
CA GLU A 94 7.82 -1.48 -1.56
C GLU A 94 7.01 -0.74 -0.49
N GLY A 95 6.43 0.41 -0.83
CA GLY A 95 5.49 1.13 0.02
C GLY A 95 4.32 0.25 0.48
N LEU A 96 3.91 -0.75 -0.33
CA LEU A 96 2.83 -1.66 0.05
C LEU A 96 3.25 -2.56 1.22
N ALA A 97 4.48 -3.07 1.16
CA ALA A 97 5.05 -3.87 2.24
C ALA A 97 5.22 -3.03 3.51
N SER A 98 5.76 -1.82 3.41
CA SER A 98 5.90 -0.91 4.55
C SER A 98 4.54 -0.56 5.17
N PHE A 99 3.53 -0.27 4.35
CA PHE A 99 2.18 0.07 4.82
C PHE A 99 1.51 -1.09 5.57
N CYS A 100 1.64 -2.31 5.05
CA CYS A 100 0.91 -3.48 5.55
C CYS A 100 1.60 -4.24 6.68
N ASN A 101 2.94 -4.30 6.71
CA ASN A 101 3.69 -5.11 7.68
C ASN A 101 3.88 -4.45 9.03
N LYS A 102 3.66 -3.14 9.14
CA LYS A 102 3.79 -2.45 10.42
C LYS A 102 2.67 -2.87 11.35
N ASN A 103 3.05 -3.43 12.51
CA ASN A 103 2.07 -3.74 13.54
C ASN A 103 1.52 -2.45 14.14
N ASP A 104 0.27 -2.49 14.56
CA ASP A 104 -0.48 -1.38 15.14
C ASP A 104 0.17 -0.80 16.43
N CYS A 105 1.19 -1.46 16.97
CA CYS A 105 1.97 -1.09 18.15
C CYS A 105 3.35 -0.46 17.82
N GLU A 106 3.76 -0.47 16.57
CA GLU A 106 5.06 0.06 16.13
C GLU A 106 4.91 1.55 15.81
N GLY A 107 5.02 2.37 16.85
CA GLY A 107 4.47 3.72 16.93
C GLY A 107 4.84 4.76 15.87
N PHE A 108 5.74 4.51 14.90
CA PHE A 108 6.08 5.50 13.86
C PHE A 108 6.62 4.86 12.57
N TYR A 109 6.14 5.31 11.41
CA TYR A 109 6.75 5.01 10.11
C TYR A 109 8.08 5.76 9.96
N SER A 110 9.09 5.11 9.37
CA SER A 110 10.35 5.81 9.07
C SER A 110 10.12 6.84 7.95
N VAL A 111 11.08 7.75 7.76
CA VAL A 111 11.03 8.72 6.66
C VAL A 111 11.00 8.02 5.31
N ALA A 112 11.83 6.99 5.14
CA ALA A 112 11.88 6.19 3.92
C ALA A 112 10.55 5.44 3.68
N ASP A 113 9.99 4.81 4.72
CA ASP A 113 8.68 4.15 4.61
C ASP A 113 7.58 5.13 4.21
N SER A 114 7.57 6.31 4.85
CA SER A 114 6.57 7.35 4.59
C SER A 114 6.63 7.80 3.12
N TYR A 115 7.84 8.01 2.59
CA TYR A 115 8.05 8.36 1.20
C TYR A 115 7.55 7.25 0.25
N SER A 116 7.98 6.00 0.43
CA SER A 116 7.55 4.89 -0.43
C SER A 116 6.04 4.66 -0.37
N ILE A 117 5.38 4.90 0.78
CA ILE A 117 3.92 4.84 0.90
C ILE A 117 3.25 5.95 0.10
N CYS A 118 3.76 7.19 0.13
CA CYS A 118 3.25 8.28 -0.70
C CYS A 118 3.37 7.95 -2.20
N GLU A 119 4.51 7.45 -2.64
CA GLU A 119 4.72 7.06 -4.04
C GLU A 119 3.79 5.92 -4.47
N LEU A 120 3.57 4.94 -3.59
CA LEU A 120 2.55 3.91 -3.81
C LEU A 120 1.16 4.55 -3.97
N PHE A 121 0.74 5.43 -3.06
CA PHE A 121 -0.58 6.05 -3.10
C PHE A 121 -0.81 6.82 -4.39
N LYS A 122 0.18 7.59 -4.86
CA LYS A 122 0.12 8.28 -6.16
C LYS A 122 -0.07 7.29 -7.31
N THR A 123 0.70 6.21 -7.31
CA THR A 123 0.66 5.16 -8.35
C THR A 123 -0.71 4.47 -8.41
N ILE A 124 -1.25 4.08 -7.26
CA ILE A 124 -2.49 3.29 -7.21
C ILE A 124 -3.76 4.13 -7.16
N LYS A 125 -3.65 5.47 -7.00
CA LYS A 125 -4.79 6.39 -6.86
C LYS A 125 -5.87 6.21 -7.93
N PRO A 126 -5.55 5.98 -9.21
CA PRO A 126 -6.56 5.75 -10.25
C PRO A 126 -7.33 4.43 -10.10
N TYR A 127 -6.74 3.44 -9.42
CA TYR A 127 -7.27 2.09 -9.26
C TYR A 127 -7.92 1.87 -7.89
N LEU A 128 -7.80 2.83 -6.98
CA LEU A 128 -8.65 2.89 -5.80
C LEU A 128 -10.10 3.01 -6.30
N VAL A 129 -10.95 2.08 -5.87
CA VAL A 129 -12.36 2.00 -6.31
C VAL A 129 -13.07 3.32 -5.98
N LYS A 130 -13.13 4.23 -6.95
CA LYS A 130 -14.07 5.35 -6.94
C LYS A 130 -15.37 4.84 -7.50
N ASN A 131 -16.26 4.39 -6.63
CA ASN A 131 -17.67 4.39 -6.97
C ASN A 131 -18.15 5.85 -6.99
N MET A 132 -17.81 6.61 -8.04
CA MET A 132 -18.26 8.01 -8.19
C MET A 132 -19.79 8.14 -8.23
N GLU A 133 -20.51 7.05 -8.53
CA GLU A 133 -21.98 7.02 -8.60
C GLU A 133 -22.66 6.70 -7.27
N VAL A 134 -21.92 6.30 -6.23
CA VAL A 134 -22.50 5.97 -4.91
C VAL A 134 -21.84 6.85 -3.85
N ILE A 135 -22.34 8.09 -3.76
CA ILE A 135 -21.91 9.10 -2.78
C ILE A 135 -22.11 8.61 -1.31
N GLU A 136 -22.86 7.53 -1.11
CA GLU A 136 -23.21 6.99 0.21
C GLU A 136 -22.59 5.61 0.52
N SER A 137 -21.64 5.08 -0.27
CA SER A 137 -20.98 3.80 0.04
C SER A 137 -19.72 3.97 0.89
N ASN A 138 -19.41 2.96 1.71
CA ASN A 138 -18.18 2.86 2.51
C ASN A 138 -16.88 3.06 1.71
N ASP A 139 -16.90 2.87 0.39
CA ASP A 139 -15.73 2.93 -0.49
C ASP A 139 -15.20 4.37 -0.65
N ASN A 140 -16.09 5.37 -0.66
CA ASN A 140 -15.69 6.77 -0.81
C ASN A 140 -14.98 7.29 0.45
N HIS A 141 -15.33 6.75 1.62
CA HIS A 141 -14.64 7.05 2.88
C HIS A 141 -13.20 6.54 2.88
N ILE A 142 -12.92 5.40 2.25
CA ILE A 142 -11.57 4.85 2.15
C ILE A 142 -10.69 5.77 1.29
N TYR A 143 -11.21 6.26 0.16
CA TYR A 143 -10.47 7.21 -0.68
C TYR A 143 -10.10 8.48 0.09
N CYS A 144 -11.07 9.11 0.76
CA CYS A 144 -10.83 10.29 1.61
C CYS A 144 -9.84 9.99 2.75
N SER A 145 -9.84 8.77 3.27
CA SER A 145 -8.90 8.35 4.32
C SER A 145 -7.49 8.20 3.78
N ILE A 146 -7.33 7.67 2.56
CA ILE A 146 -6.04 7.60 1.87
C ILE A 146 -5.50 9.00 1.60
N GLU A 147 -6.33 9.96 1.19
CA GLU A 147 -5.88 11.35 1.04
C GLU A 147 -5.42 11.99 2.37
N LYS A 148 -6.08 11.66 3.49
CA LYS A 148 -5.63 12.11 4.81
C LYS A 148 -4.33 11.42 5.24
N LEU A 149 -4.20 10.13 4.97
CA LEU A 149 -2.98 9.37 5.24
C LEU A 149 -1.80 9.88 4.41
N GLU A 150 -2.03 10.18 3.13
CA GLU A 150 -1.06 10.80 2.22
C GLU A 150 -0.45 12.05 2.87
N LYS A 151 -1.29 12.95 3.40
CA LYS A 151 -0.82 14.15 4.11
C LYS A 151 0.02 13.86 5.36
N VAL A 152 -0.38 12.86 6.17
CA VAL A 152 0.38 12.46 7.37
C VAL A 152 1.77 11.95 6.98
N PHE A 153 1.86 11.15 5.91
CA PHE A 153 3.13 10.61 5.43
C PHE A 153 3.99 11.66 4.70
N GLU A 154 3.37 12.56 3.93
CA GLU A 154 4.06 13.71 3.31
C GLU A 154 4.69 14.61 4.37
N GLU A 155 3.94 14.96 5.43
CA GLU A 155 4.49 15.78 6.51
C GLU A 155 5.63 15.04 7.26
N SER A 156 5.48 13.74 7.48
CA SER A 156 6.55 12.89 8.06
C SER A 156 7.82 12.96 7.23
N PHE A 157 7.70 12.94 5.91
CA PHE A 157 8.81 13.07 4.99
C PHE A 157 9.42 14.47 5.00
N GLU A 158 8.63 15.51 4.75
CA GLU A 158 9.09 16.90 4.61
C GLU A 158 9.73 17.45 5.88
N LYS A 159 9.13 17.20 7.05
CA LYS A 159 9.59 17.80 8.30
C LYS A 159 10.83 17.10 8.86
N ARG A 160 11.02 15.81 8.55
CA ARG A 160 12.18 15.03 9.03
C ARG A 160 13.37 15.07 8.08
N THR A 161 13.17 15.32 6.79
CA THR A 161 14.27 15.60 5.84
C THR A 161 14.87 17.00 6.03
N ASN A 162 14.08 17.96 6.51
CA ASN A 162 14.52 19.32 6.82
C ASN A 162 15.16 19.50 8.21
N ILE A 163 15.41 18.41 8.97
CA ILE A 163 16.21 18.46 10.19
C ILE A 163 17.67 18.65 9.77
N THR A 164 18.01 19.91 9.49
CA THR A 164 19.37 20.37 9.34
C THR A 164 20.02 20.19 10.71
N ILE A 165 21.08 19.38 10.77
CA ILE A 165 21.91 19.26 11.97
C ILE A 165 22.54 20.64 12.22
N THR A 166 21.95 21.42 13.11
CA THR A 166 22.52 22.65 13.67
C THR A 166 23.52 22.31 14.76
#